data_AF-A0A938U2A1-F1
#
_entry.id   AF-A0A938U2A1-F1
#
_cell.length_a   1.000
_cell.length_b   1.000
_cell.length_c   1.000
_cell.angle_alpha   90.00
_cell.angle_beta   90.00
_cell.angle_gamma   90.00
#
_symmetry.space_group_name_H-M   'P 1'
#
loop_
_entity.id
_entity.type
_entity.pdbx_description
1 polymer ?
#
loop_
_entity_poly.entity_id
_entity_poly.type
_entity_poly.pdbx_seq_one_letter_code
_entity_poly.pdbx_strand_id
1 'polypeptide(L)'
;MLLQGTHAQAKAHARLWRGVDVVVVGRAAEGPVAPERVGTTVVVSAGWQAQRAGVVVVRLQGRGRDVAPWAPLALDDRVATVTARQQLLDVRLAGLDERLATLPPGDTRAFQQARRDAFAAERDALSVAALPPPSGPHVEAFALALRRGSPEEPVAARDLQAYLRSIPALVGACERDVVCPPPAAGTAAYVGAATCRACHAAAYAQWERAVVSLLHTAADGTQALRPVGHAKAWTTLVELGRDRDRGCVGCHAAGFAADGGACTTTQLVQRGLVGVQCESCHGPGSLHVAGGGDKTKIRRAVDETTCRSCHLPPHIESVASFVYDDRLRLILGEGHGEERLRSLSTSSMSPPPASAGAAPQGASP
;
A
#
# COMPACT_ATOMS: atom_id res chain seq x y z
N MET A 1 5.74 -26.88 15.88
CA MET A 1 5.35 -26.06 17.05
C MET A 1 4.90 -24.70 16.54
N LEU A 2 3.73 -24.21 16.96
CA LEU A 2 3.25 -22.87 16.63
C LEU A 2 3.27 -22.04 17.90
N LEU A 3 3.79 -20.82 17.81
CA LEU A 3 3.93 -19.91 18.96
C LEU A 3 3.58 -18.49 18.52
N GLN A 4 2.93 -17.76 19.42
CA GLN A 4 2.64 -16.35 19.23
C GLN A 4 3.78 -15.50 19.79
N GLY A 5 4.31 -14.58 19.00
CA GLY A 5 5.39 -13.69 19.41
C GLY A 5 5.84 -12.74 18.30
N THR A 6 6.69 -11.78 18.67
CA THR A 6 7.30 -10.83 17.75
C THR A 6 8.49 -11.44 16.99
N HIS A 7 8.94 -10.78 15.94
CA HIS A 7 10.16 -11.18 15.22
C HIS A 7 11.39 -11.21 16.16
N ALA A 8 11.50 -10.27 17.10
CA ALA A 8 12.58 -10.25 18.09
C ALA A 8 12.51 -11.46 19.04
N GLN A 9 11.32 -11.83 19.49
CA GLN A 9 11.10 -13.03 20.30
C GLN A 9 11.45 -14.30 19.51
N ALA A 10 11.09 -14.38 18.24
CA ALA A 10 11.46 -15.50 17.37
C ALA A 10 12.99 -15.66 17.27
N LYS A 11 13.74 -14.56 17.11
CA LYS A 11 15.21 -14.60 17.12
C LYS A 11 15.78 -15.01 18.49
N ALA A 12 15.21 -14.51 19.58
CA ALA A 12 15.63 -14.91 20.92
C ALA A 12 15.44 -16.43 21.14
N HIS A 13 14.28 -16.96 20.74
CA HIS A 13 14.00 -18.38 20.79
C HIS A 13 14.90 -19.22 19.88
N ALA A 14 15.19 -18.75 18.67
CA ALA A 14 16.10 -19.41 17.74
C ALA A 14 17.51 -19.60 18.30
N ARG A 15 17.97 -18.73 19.22
CA ARG A 15 19.24 -18.88 19.94
C ARG A 15 19.20 -19.92 21.06
N LEU A 16 18.03 -20.12 21.66
CA LEU A 16 17.86 -20.93 22.88
C LEU A 16 17.42 -22.36 22.59
N TRP A 17 16.61 -22.57 21.54
CA TRP A 17 16.10 -23.90 21.22
C TRP A 17 17.16 -24.76 20.56
N ARG A 18 17.41 -25.92 21.16
CA ARG A 18 18.23 -26.97 20.57
C ARG A 18 17.35 -27.88 19.71
N GLY A 19 17.87 -28.33 18.57
CA GLY A 19 17.18 -29.26 17.67
C GLY A 19 16.13 -28.61 16.75
N VAL A 20 16.09 -27.27 16.67
CA VAL A 20 15.26 -26.55 15.71
C VAL A 20 16.15 -26.04 14.58
N ASP A 21 15.97 -26.58 13.37
CA ASP A 21 16.76 -26.16 12.19
C ASP A 21 16.21 -24.88 11.55
N VAL A 22 14.88 -24.68 11.55
CA VAL A 22 14.21 -23.56 10.87
C VAL A 22 13.09 -22.98 11.73
N VAL A 23 13.03 -21.65 11.81
CA VAL A 23 11.93 -20.88 12.41
C VAL A 23 11.30 -20.00 11.34
N VAL A 24 9.99 -20.13 11.14
CA VAL A 24 9.20 -19.32 10.21
C VAL A 24 8.45 -18.23 10.97
N VAL A 25 8.74 -16.97 10.67
CA VAL A 25 8.07 -15.80 11.26
C VAL A 25 6.92 -15.38 10.35
N GLY A 26 5.68 -15.60 10.81
CA GLY A 26 4.48 -15.39 9.98
C GLY A 26 4.13 -13.94 9.64
N ARG A 27 4.57 -12.97 10.45
CA ARG A 27 4.35 -11.53 10.21
C ARG A 27 5.60 -10.74 10.58
N ALA A 28 6.53 -10.55 9.64
CA ALA A 28 7.76 -9.81 9.90
C ALA A 28 7.72 -8.35 9.43
N ALA A 29 7.32 -8.11 8.18
CA ALA A 29 7.25 -6.78 7.56
C ALA A 29 6.31 -6.80 6.33
N GLU A 30 6.19 -5.67 5.61
CA GLU A 30 5.49 -5.52 4.32
C GLU A 30 5.90 -6.56 3.30
N GLY A 31 7.20 -6.75 3.16
CA GLY A 31 7.77 -7.86 2.43
C GLY A 31 8.35 -8.94 3.34
N PRO A 32 8.61 -10.13 2.79
CA PRO A 32 9.55 -11.06 3.39
C PRO A 32 10.93 -10.41 3.49
N VAL A 33 11.54 -10.54 4.67
CA VAL A 33 12.91 -10.13 4.97
C VAL A 33 13.87 -11.25 4.59
N ALA A 34 15.09 -10.89 4.20
CA ALA A 34 16.15 -11.85 3.90
C ALA A 34 16.32 -12.86 5.04
N PRO A 35 16.52 -14.16 4.72
CA PRO A 35 16.73 -15.18 5.73
C PRO A 35 18.04 -14.92 6.49
N GLU A 36 18.05 -15.26 7.77
CA GLU A 36 19.20 -15.02 8.65
C GLU A 36 19.55 -16.28 9.44
N ARG A 37 20.85 -16.52 9.64
CA ARG A 37 21.34 -17.52 10.57
C ARG A 37 21.41 -16.95 11.99
N VAL A 38 20.69 -17.57 12.91
CA VAL A 38 20.67 -17.22 14.33
C VAL A 38 21.14 -18.44 15.13
N GLY A 39 22.42 -18.47 15.49
CA GLY A 39 23.05 -19.65 16.09
C GLY A 39 23.06 -20.81 15.09
N THR A 40 22.49 -21.96 15.47
CA THR A 40 22.34 -23.13 14.58
C THR A 40 21.07 -23.07 13.72
N THR A 41 20.14 -22.16 14.05
CA THR A 41 18.80 -22.08 13.48
C THR A 41 18.74 -21.09 12.32
N VAL A 42 18.03 -21.42 11.26
CA VAL A 42 17.69 -20.47 10.19
C VAL A 42 16.36 -19.80 10.50
N VAL A 43 16.34 -18.48 10.55
CA VAL A 43 15.11 -17.69 10.70
C VAL A 43 14.70 -17.17 9.33
N VAL A 44 13.50 -17.53 8.90
CA VAL A 44 12.88 -17.07 7.65
C VAL A 44 11.61 -16.30 7.98
N SER A 45 11.21 -15.39 7.11
CA SER A 45 10.02 -14.57 7.34
C SER A 45 9.05 -14.56 6.18
N ALA A 46 7.77 -14.58 6.51
CA ALA A 46 6.70 -14.24 5.61
C ALA A 46 6.39 -12.74 5.71
N GLY A 47 6.14 -12.12 4.56
CA GLY A 47 5.52 -10.79 4.52
C GLY A 47 4.05 -10.87 4.95
N TRP A 48 3.50 -9.78 5.47
CA TRP A 48 2.05 -9.63 5.62
C TRP A 48 1.40 -9.19 4.29
N GLN A 49 0.07 -9.33 4.15
CA GLN A 49 -0.76 -8.94 2.98
C GLN A 49 -0.83 -9.89 1.79
N ALA A 50 -0.23 -11.09 1.86
CA ALA A 50 -0.32 -12.11 0.80
C ALA A 50 0.04 -11.58 -0.62
N GLN A 51 0.87 -10.54 -0.70
CA GLN A 51 1.42 -10.04 -1.96
C GLN A 51 2.60 -10.90 -2.43
N ARG A 52 3.12 -11.76 -1.56
CA ARG A 52 4.22 -12.68 -1.82
C ARG A 52 3.95 -14.03 -1.17
N ALA A 53 4.24 -15.12 -1.88
CA ALA A 53 4.30 -16.46 -1.32
C ALA A 53 5.74 -16.76 -0.88
N GLY A 54 5.95 -17.01 0.41
CA GLY A 54 7.24 -17.46 0.93
C GLY A 54 7.48 -18.93 0.59
N VAL A 55 8.67 -19.24 0.08
CA VAL A 55 9.09 -20.60 -0.25
C VAL A 55 10.31 -20.94 0.58
N VAL A 56 10.27 -22.10 1.24
CA VAL A 56 11.40 -22.68 1.99
C VAL A 56 11.70 -24.04 1.38
N VAL A 57 12.89 -24.20 0.84
CA VAL A 57 13.37 -25.48 0.29
C VAL A 57 14.39 -26.05 1.26
N VAL A 58 14.10 -27.26 1.76
CA VAL A 58 15.00 -27.98 2.66
C VAL A 58 15.65 -29.12 1.89
N ARG A 59 16.98 -29.08 1.77
CA ARG A 59 17.77 -30.14 1.13
C ARG A 59 18.55 -30.91 2.17
N LEU A 60 18.35 -32.23 2.21
CA LEU A 60 18.92 -33.13 3.24
C LEU A 60 19.99 -34.09 2.68
N GLN A 61 20.52 -33.83 1.49
CA GLN A 61 21.50 -34.71 0.83
C GLN A 61 22.74 -34.94 1.70
N GLY A 62 23.22 -36.18 1.74
CA GLY A 62 24.41 -36.59 2.51
C GLY A 62 24.19 -36.75 4.03
N ARG A 63 23.04 -36.30 4.57
CA ARG A 63 22.72 -36.45 6.01
C ARG A 63 22.58 -37.94 6.37
N GLY A 64 23.31 -38.37 7.39
CA GLY A 64 23.40 -39.76 7.85
C GLY A 64 24.37 -40.65 7.06
N ARG A 65 24.96 -40.18 5.95
CA ARG A 65 25.99 -40.88 5.18
C ARG A 65 27.34 -40.16 5.25
N ASP A 66 27.36 -38.93 4.76
CA ASP A 66 28.56 -38.10 4.62
C ASP A 66 28.62 -37.02 5.71
N VAL A 67 27.47 -36.69 6.30
CA VAL A 67 27.30 -35.66 7.33
C VAL A 67 26.48 -36.24 8.48
N ALA A 68 26.76 -35.87 9.74
CA ALA A 68 26.04 -36.39 10.90
C ALA A 68 24.51 -36.22 10.78
N PRO A 69 23.69 -37.19 11.26
CA PRO A 69 22.23 -37.17 11.13
C PRO A 69 21.54 -35.87 11.60
N TRP A 70 22.15 -35.16 12.56
CA TRP A 70 21.61 -33.95 13.17
C TRP A 70 22.55 -32.74 13.01
N ALA A 71 23.44 -32.78 12.03
CA ALA A 71 24.27 -31.62 11.70
C ALA A 71 23.37 -30.44 11.30
N PRO A 72 23.60 -29.22 11.81
CA PRO A 72 22.80 -28.05 11.46
C PRO A 72 22.72 -27.86 9.94
N LEU A 73 21.53 -27.53 9.44
CA LEU A 73 21.39 -27.16 8.04
C LEU A 73 22.17 -25.87 7.79
N ALA A 74 22.91 -25.76 6.69
CA ALA A 74 23.48 -24.48 6.23
C ALA A 74 22.38 -23.56 5.67
N LEU A 75 22.65 -22.26 5.58
CA LEU A 75 21.77 -21.31 4.88
C LEU A 75 22.36 -21.06 3.49
N ASP A 76 21.58 -21.32 2.43
CA ASP A 76 21.89 -20.86 1.08
C ASP A 76 21.26 -19.48 0.88
N ASP A 77 22.04 -18.43 1.10
CA ASP A 77 21.65 -17.02 0.95
C ASP A 77 22.16 -16.40 -0.35
N ARG A 78 22.77 -17.19 -1.26
CA ARG A 78 23.42 -16.67 -2.49
C ARG A 78 22.48 -15.82 -3.33
N VAL A 79 21.21 -16.25 -3.46
CA VAL A 79 20.16 -15.49 -4.17
C VAL A 79 19.92 -14.13 -3.48
N ALA A 80 19.79 -14.13 -2.16
CA ALA A 80 19.58 -12.92 -1.38
C ALA A 80 20.79 -11.97 -1.46
N THR A 81 22.02 -12.50 -1.40
CA THR A 81 23.26 -11.73 -1.55
C THR A 81 23.34 -11.05 -2.92
N VAL A 82 23.09 -11.80 -4.00
CA VAL A 82 23.11 -11.26 -5.37
C VAL A 82 22.02 -10.20 -5.55
N THR A 83 20.80 -10.48 -5.11
CA THR A 83 19.67 -9.55 -5.23
C THR A 83 19.91 -8.26 -4.45
N ALA A 84 20.39 -8.35 -3.21
CA ALA A 84 20.68 -7.18 -2.39
C ALA A 84 21.77 -6.29 -3.03
N ARG A 85 22.80 -6.91 -3.63
CA ARG A 85 23.84 -6.16 -4.33
C ARG A 85 23.32 -5.50 -5.60
N GLN A 86 22.49 -6.20 -6.39
CA GLN A 86 21.85 -5.63 -7.59
C GLN A 86 20.99 -4.42 -7.23
N GLN A 87 20.12 -4.54 -6.23
CA GLN A 87 19.26 -3.44 -5.77
C GLN A 87 20.07 -2.21 -5.33
N LEU A 88 21.16 -2.41 -4.61
CA LEU A 88 22.05 -1.32 -4.21
C LEU A 88 22.70 -0.64 -5.43
N LEU A 89 23.13 -1.43 -6.42
CA LEU A 89 23.72 -0.91 -7.66
C LEU A 89 22.69 -0.15 -8.49
N ASP A 90 21.46 -0.62 -8.60
CA ASP A 90 20.38 0.06 -9.32
C ASP A 90 20.08 1.44 -8.73
N VAL A 91 20.01 1.57 -7.40
CA VAL A 91 19.84 2.87 -6.73
C VAL A 91 21.02 3.80 -7.02
N ARG A 92 22.26 3.28 -7.00
CA ARG A 92 23.47 4.07 -7.30
C ARG A 92 23.50 4.53 -8.75
N LEU A 93 23.10 3.65 -9.67
CA LEU A 93 23.03 3.95 -11.10
C LEU A 93 21.99 5.04 -11.38
N ALA A 94 20.78 4.92 -10.83
CA ALA A 94 19.75 5.95 -10.97
C ALA A 94 20.23 7.33 -10.50
N GLY A 95 20.86 7.40 -9.31
CA GLY A 95 21.40 8.65 -8.80
C GLY A 95 22.61 9.19 -9.59
N LEU A 96 23.37 8.33 -10.27
CA LEU A 96 24.42 8.76 -11.20
C LEU A 96 23.83 9.30 -12.51
N ASP A 97 22.79 8.65 -13.04
CA ASP A 97 22.09 9.05 -14.26
C ASP A 97 21.46 10.44 -14.11
N GLU A 98 20.77 10.70 -12.99
CA GLU A 98 20.22 12.02 -12.66
C GLU A 98 21.30 13.12 -12.59
N ARG A 99 22.45 12.82 -11.97
CA ARG A 99 23.58 13.76 -11.92
C ARG A 99 24.18 14.01 -13.30
N LEU A 100 24.39 12.96 -14.07
CA LEU A 100 24.96 13.05 -15.43
C LEU A 100 24.07 13.85 -16.38
N ALA A 101 22.74 13.83 -16.18
CA ALA A 101 21.80 14.61 -16.96
C ALA A 101 22.00 16.14 -16.83
N THR A 102 22.57 16.60 -15.72
CA THR A 102 22.73 18.04 -15.40
C THR A 102 24.19 18.52 -15.47
N LEU A 103 25.18 17.62 -15.47
CA LEU A 103 26.59 17.97 -15.48
C LEU A 103 27.06 18.44 -16.88
N PRO A 104 27.79 19.56 -16.99
CA PRO A 104 28.39 19.99 -18.25
C PRO A 104 29.53 19.04 -18.68
N PRO A 105 29.92 19.05 -19.97
CA PRO A 105 31.11 18.33 -20.44
C PRO A 105 32.37 18.76 -19.68
N GLY A 106 33.21 17.79 -19.31
CA GLY A 106 34.47 18.02 -18.60
C GLY A 106 34.88 16.83 -17.73
N ASP A 107 36.02 16.96 -17.04
CA ASP A 107 36.64 15.88 -16.27
C ASP A 107 35.73 15.31 -15.18
N THR A 108 34.97 16.16 -14.50
CA THR A 108 33.98 15.74 -13.50
C THR A 108 32.92 14.83 -14.11
N ARG A 109 32.41 15.16 -15.31
CA ARG A 109 31.41 14.33 -16.00
C ARG A 109 32.02 13.02 -16.46
N ALA A 110 33.23 13.04 -17.01
CA ALA A 110 33.96 11.83 -17.41
C ALA A 110 34.21 10.89 -16.23
N PHE A 111 34.59 11.42 -15.07
CA PHE A 111 34.78 10.64 -13.84
C PHE A 111 33.48 9.97 -13.37
N GLN A 112 32.37 10.72 -13.32
CA GLN A 112 31.07 10.17 -12.92
C GLN A 112 30.56 9.12 -13.93
N GLN A 113 30.81 9.32 -15.22
CA GLN A 113 30.48 8.36 -16.27
C GLN A 113 31.26 7.06 -16.09
N ALA A 114 32.58 7.12 -15.91
CA ALA A 114 33.40 5.92 -15.68
C ALA A 114 32.96 5.14 -14.44
N ARG A 115 32.58 5.84 -13.35
CA ARG A 115 32.03 5.21 -12.15
C ARG A 115 30.69 4.52 -12.40
N ARG A 116 29.81 5.15 -13.18
CA ARG A 116 28.53 4.59 -13.60
C ARG A 116 28.75 3.33 -14.43
N ASP A 117 29.64 3.36 -15.40
CA ASP A 117 29.94 2.21 -16.27
C ASP A 117 30.54 1.05 -15.48
N ALA A 118 31.42 1.33 -14.50
CA ALA A 118 31.93 0.30 -13.59
C ALA A 118 30.83 -0.35 -12.75
N PHE A 119 29.88 0.43 -12.20
CA PHE A 119 28.74 -0.13 -11.47
C PHE A 119 27.77 -0.91 -12.37
N ALA A 120 27.57 -0.47 -13.61
CA ALA A 120 26.76 -1.21 -14.57
C ALA A 120 27.41 -2.55 -14.92
N ALA A 121 28.72 -2.56 -15.20
CA ALA A 121 29.47 -3.78 -15.46
C ALA A 121 29.46 -4.74 -14.26
N GLU A 122 29.62 -4.23 -13.03
CA GLU A 122 29.50 -5.05 -11.82
C GLU A 122 28.10 -5.67 -11.73
N ARG A 123 27.05 -4.86 -11.89
CA ARG A 123 25.66 -5.34 -11.81
C ARG A 123 25.38 -6.45 -12.81
N ASP A 124 25.83 -6.27 -14.04
CA ASP A 124 25.60 -7.21 -15.14
C ASP A 124 26.41 -8.51 -14.97
N ALA A 125 27.54 -8.46 -14.25
CA ALA A 125 28.36 -9.62 -13.92
C ALA A 125 27.85 -10.43 -12.70
N LEU A 126 26.94 -9.88 -11.88
CA LEU A 126 26.43 -10.57 -10.71
C LEU A 126 25.58 -11.79 -11.10
N SER A 127 25.98 -12.95 -10.60
CA SER A 127 25.27 -14.20 -10.84
C SER A 127 25.35 -15.12 -9.62
N VAL A 128 24.23 -15.79 -9.31
CA VAL A 128 24.18 -16.82 -8.25
C VAL A 128 25.11 -17.99 -8.57
N ALA A 129 25.29 -18.31 -9.85
CA ALA A 129 26.17 -19.39 -10.30
C ALA A 129 27.66 -19.11 -10.02
N ALA A 130 28.06 -17.85 -9.87
CA ALA A 130 29.43 -17.47 -9.54
C ALA A 130 29.75 -17.68 -8.04
N LEU A 131 28.73 -17.88 -7.19
CA LEU A 131 28.90 -18.10 -5.76
C LEU A 131 28.95 -19.61 -5.44
N PRO A 132 29.89 -20.06 -4.58
CA PRO A 132 30.08 -21.47 -4.27
C PRO A 132 28.83 -22.06 -3.61
N PRO A 133 28.29 -23.19 -4.10
CA PRO A 133 27.10 -23.80 -3.51
C PRO A 133 27.38 -24.39 -2.12
N PRO A 134 26.35 -24.55 -1.26
CA PRO A 134 26.49 -25.26 0.00
C PRO A 134 26.93 -26.71 -0.24
N SER A 135 27.92 -27.18 0.51
CA SER A 135 28.51 -28.52 0.36
C SER A 135 27.76 -29.64 1.09
N GLY A 136 26.65 -29.33 1.77
CA GLY A 136 25.91 -30.29 2.59
C GLY A 136 24.43 -29.93 2.76
N PRO A 137 23.73 -30.53 3.75
CA PRO A 137 22.34 -30.21 4.04
C PRO A 137 22.13 -28.72 4.26
N HIS A 138 21.16 -28.12 3.59
CA HIS A 138 20.94 -26.68 3.61
C HIS A 138 19.48 -26.29 3.42
N VAL A 139 19.20 -25.04 3.74
CA VAL A 139 17.92 -24.37 3.56
C VAL A 139 18.11 -23.23 2.58
N GLU A 140 17.23 -23.16 1.59
CA GLU A 140 17.05 -22.00 0.72
C GLU A 140 15.71 -21.35 1.06
N ALA A 141 15.65 -20.02 1.12
CA ALA A 141 14.42 -19.29 1.37
C ALA A 141 14.31 -18.07 0.46
N PHE A 142 13.21 -17.98 -0.26
CA PHE A 142 12.92 -16.88 -1.18
C PHE A 142 11.42 -16.58 -1.22
N ALA A 143 11.04 -15.53 -1.94
CA ALA A 143 9.66 -15.10 -2.05
C ALA A 143 9.23 -14.89 -3.49
N LEU A 144 8.10 -15.50 -3.85
CA LEU A 144 7.46 -15.33 -5.15
C LEU A 144 6.47 -14.18 -5.07
N ALA A 145 6.61 -13.18 -5.94
CA ALA A 145 5.64 -12.09 -6.02
C ALA A 145 4.32 -12.58 -6.62
N LEU A 146 3.22 -12.41 -5.89
CA LEU A 146 1.87 -12.72 -6.35
C LEU A 146 1.33 -11.48 -7.07
N ARG A 147 1.54 -11.43 -8.39
CA ARG A 147 1.12 -10.31 -9.24
C ARG A 147 -0.26 -10.59 -9.83
N ARG A 148 -1.03 -9.53 -10.12
CA ARG A 148 -2.23 -9.68 -10.97
C ARG A 148 -1.83 -10.27 -12.32
N GLY A 149 -2.67 -11.15 -12.86
CA GLY A 149 -2.37 -11.88 -14.11
C GLY A 149 -1.40 -13.05 -13.93
N SER A 150 -0.97 -13.37 -12.70
CA SER A 150 -0.31 -14.67 -12.44
C SER A 150 -1.29 -15.80 -12.77
N PRO A 151 -0.81 -16.97 -13.25
CA PRO A 151 -1.68 -18.11 -13.48
C PRO A 151 -2.49 -18.46 -12.23
N GLU A 152 -3.80 -18.50 -12.38
CA GLU A 152 -4.72 -18.89 -11.31
C GLU A 152 -5.10 -20.36 -11.45
N GLU A 153 -5.30 -21.04 -10.32
CA GLU A 153 -5.82 -22.41 -10.32
C GLU A 153 -7.28 -22.37 -10.82
N PRO A 154 -7.64 -23.10 -11.91
CA PRO A 154 -8.92 -22.91 -12.58
C PRO A 154 -10.16 -23.16 -11.70
N VAL A 155 -10.09 -24.12 -10.78
CA VAL A 155 -11.20 -24.43 -9.86
C VAL A 155 -11.37 -23.31 -8.85
N ALA A 156 -10.28 -22.87 -8.20
CA ALA A 156 -10.30 -21.77 -7.25
C ALA A 156 -10.78 -20.46 -7.89
N ALA A 157 -10.32 -20.15 -9.11
CA ALA A 157 -10.75 -18.96 -9.84
C ALA A 157 -12.26 -18.99 -10.15
N ARG A 158 -12.77 -20.14 -10.63
CA ARG A 158 -14.20 -20.33 -10.91
C ARG A 158 -15.04 -20.19 -9.64
N ASP A 159 -14.64 -20.82 -8.55
CA ASP A 159 -15.38 -20.84 -7.29
C ASP A 159 -15.37 -19.45 -6.63
N LEU A 160 -14.24 -18.74 -6.68
CA LEU A 160 -14.14 -17.34 -6.27
C LEU A 160 -15.07 -16.46 -7.10
N GLN A 161 -15.06 -16.58 -8.43
CA GLN A 161 -15.97 -15.80 -9.28
C GLN A 161 -17.45 -16.12 -9.01
N ALA A 162 -17.79 -17.38 -8.72
CA ALA A 162 -19.14 -17.77 -8.36
C ALA A 162 -19.57 -17.13 -7.03
N TYR A 163 -18.70 -17.15 -6.02
CA TYR A 163 -18.92 -16.45 -4.76
C TYR A 163 -19.13 -14.94 -4.98
N LEU A 164 -18.24 -14.29 -5.73
CA LEU A 164 -18.31 -12.86 -6.01
C LEU A 164 -19.62 -12.45 -6.72
N ARG A 165 -20.08 -13.26 -7.68
CA ARG A 165 -21.39 -13.06 -8.34
C ARG A 165 -22.58 -13.26 -7.39
N SER A 166 -22.43 -14.03 -6.33
CA SER A 166 -23.49 -14.27 -5.34
C SER A 166 -23.63 -13.14 -4.30
N ILE A 167 -22.60 -12.31 -4.11
CA ILE A 167 -22.58 -11.24 -3.09
C ILE A 167 -23.81 -10.33 -3.15
N PRO A 168 -24.23 -9.79 -4.31
CA PRO A 168 -25.41 -8.91 -4.36
C PRO A 168 -26.70 -9.59 -3.85
N ALA A 169 -26.90 -10.87 -4.16
CA ALA A 169 -28.05 -11.62 -3.71
C ALA A 169 -27.98 -11.93 -2.20
N LEU A 170 -26.80 -12.33 -1.71
CA LEU A 170 -26.57 -12.57 -0.28
C LEU A 170 -26.78 -11.31 0.55
N VAL A 171 -26.19 -10.19 0.14
CA VAL A 171 -26.35 -8.90 0.83
C VAL A 171 -27.79 -8.43 0.74
N GLY A 172 -28.40 -8.53 -0.44
CA GLY A 172 -29.83 -8.23 -0.62
C GLY A 172 -30.68 -9.03 0.37
N ALA A 173 -30.42 -10.33 0.52
CA ALA A 173 -31.12 -11.20 1.46
C ALA A 173 -30.91 -10.80 2.92
N CYS A 174 -29.67 -10.47 3.32
CA CYS A 174 -29.36 -9.99 4.66
C CYS A 174 -30.00 -8.63 4.98
N GLU A 175 -30.17 -7.77 3.98
CA GLU A 175 -30.68 -6.41 4.15
C GLU A 175 -32.19 -6.28 3.99
N ARG A 176 -32.91 -7.33 3.56
CA ARG A 176 -34.36 -7.29 3.30
C ARG A 176 -35.17 -6.72 4.47
N ASP A 177 -34.87 -7.20 5.68
CA ASP A 177 -35.65 -6.89 6.89
C ASP A 177 -34.91 -5.91 7.81
N VAL A 178 -33.84 -5.28 7.32
CA VAL A 178 -33.07 -4.30 8.09
C VAL A 178 -33.85 -2.98 8.14
N VAL A 179 -34.24 -2.59 9.34
CA VAL A 179 -34.80 -1.27 9.63
C VAL A 179 -33.68 -0.35 10.08
N CYS A 180 -33.37 0.68 9.28
CA CYS A 180 -32.37 1.66 9.68
C CYS A 180 -32.94 2.60 10.75
N PRO A 181 -32.26 2.75 11.90
CA PRO A 181 -32.71 3.69 12.91
C PRO A 181 -32.65 5.11 12.38
N PRO A 182 -33.62 5.98 12.76
CA PRO A 182 -33.49 7.39 12.46
C PRO A 182 -32.27 7.99 13.19
N PRO A 183 -31.69 9.09 12.70
CA PRO A 183 -30.67 9.83 13.43
C PRO A 183 -31.17 10.20 14.83
N ALA A 184 -30.31 10.11 15.85
CA ALA A 184 -30.67 10.51 17.20
C ALA A 184 -31.08 11.99 17.23
N ALA A 185 -32.03 12.35 18.09
CA ALA A 185 -32.51 13.71 18.22
C ALA A 185 -31.34 14.68 18.48
N GLY A 186 -31.27 15.77 17.71
CA GLY A 186 -30.19 16.76 17.83
C GLY A 186 -28.87 16.39 17.15
N THR A 187 -28.77 15.21 16.52
CA THR A 187 -27.58 14.81 15.75
C THR A 187 -27.71 15.14 14.27
N ALA A 188 -26.58 15.34 13.60
CA ALA A 188 -26.54 15.60 12.16
C ALA A 188 -26.72 14.31 11.36
N ALA A 189 -27.26 14.45 10.15
CA ALA A 189 -27.48 13.38 9.20
C ALA A 189 -26.88 13.72 7.84
N TYR A 190 -26.58 12.67 7.06
CA TYR A 190 -26.05 12.82 5.71
C TYR A 190 -27.15 13.24 4.74
N VAL A 191 -26.88 14.28 3.95
CA VAL A 191 -27.83 14.90 3.01
C VAL A 191 -27.47 14.68 1.54
N GLY A 192 -26.23 14.27 1.25
CA GLY A 192 -25.74 14.01 -0.09
C GLY A 192 -25.21 15.24 -0.82
N ALA A 193 -24.28 15.02 -1.74
CA ALA A 193 -23.56 16.07 -2.47
C ALA A 193 -24.47 17.00 -3.29
N ALA A 194 -25.63 16.50 -3.75
CA ALA A 194 -26.61 17.31 -4.48
C ALA A 194 -27.14 18.48 -3.65
N THR A 195 -27.33 18.29 -2.33
CA THR A 195 -27.71 19.37 -1.42
C THR A 195 -26.59 20.40 -1.28
N CYS A 196 -25.34 19.95 -1.20
CA CYS A 196 -24.18 20.85 -1.12
C CYS A 196 -24.03 21.71 -2.38
N ARG A 197 -24.26 21.12 -3.56
CA ARG A 197 -24.17 21.78 -4.87
C ARG A 197 -25.04 23.05 -4.96
N ALA A 198 -26.20 23.06 -4.30
CA ALA A 198 -27.14 24.18 -4.35
C ALA A 198 -26.53 25.51 -3.86
N CYS A 199 -25.63 25.47 -2.88
CA CYS A 199 -24.93 26.64 -2.36
C CYS A 199 -23.43 26.68 -2.74
N HIS A 200 -22.81 25.53 -3.03
CA HIS A 200 -21.37 25.39 -3.28
C HIS A 200 -21.07 24.84 -4.68
N ALA A 201 -21.64 25.46 -5.72
CA ALA A 201 -21.51 24.99 -7.10
C ALA A 201 -20.05 24.89 -7.58
N ALA A 202 -19.20 25.87 -7.26
CA ALA A 202 -17.78 25.85 -7.65
C ALA A 202 -17.01 24.70 -6.96
N ALA A 203 -17.23 24.49 -5.66
CA ALA A 203 -16.60 23.39 -4.93
C ALA A 203 -17.07 22.02 -5.44
N TYR A 204 -18.36 21.89 -5.76
CA TYR A 204 -18.93 20.69 -6.35
C TYR A 204 -18.30 20.39 -7.72
N ALA A 205 -18.14 21.39 -8.58
CA ALA A 205 -17.46 21.24 -9.87
C ALA A 205 -15.98 20.84 -9.72
N GLN A 206 -15.28 21.40 -8.74
CA GLN A 206 -13.91 20.98 -8.40
C GLN A 206 -13.87 19.51 -7.94
N TRP A 207 -14.80 19.08 -7.08
CA TRP A 207 -14.88 17.69 -6.63
C TRP A 207 -15.16 16.72 -7.78
N GLU A 208 -16.05 17.06 -8.72
CA GLU A 208 -16.34 16.21 -9.89
C GLU A 208 -15.13 16.08 -10.84
N ARG A 209 -14.37 17.17 -11.03
CA ARG A 209 -13.20 17.18 -11.93
C ARG A 209 -11.91 16.66 -11.29
N ALA A 210 -11.87 16.51 -9.97
CA ALA A 210 -10.73 15.99 -9.20
C ALA A 210 -10.54 14.48 -9.44
N VAL A 211 -10.15 14.14 -10.68
CA VAL A 211 -9.97 12.80 -11.20
C VAL A 211 -8.56 12.69 -11.78
N VAL A 212 -7.88 11.60 -11.46
CA VAL A 212 -6.57 11.25 -12.03
C VAL A 212 -6.71 9.99 -12.89
N SER A 213 -5.88 9.86 -13.91
CA SER A 213 -5.81 8.62 -14.69
C SER A 213 -4.72 7.72 -14.12
N LEU A 214 -5.10 6.56 -13.59
CA LEU A 214 -4.15 5.56 -13.13
C LEU A 214 -4.10 4.38 -14.10
N LEU A 215 -2.91 3.82 -14.27
CA LEU A 215 -2.75 2.57 -14.99
C LEU A 215 -3.43 1.45 -14.21
N HIS A 216 -4.35 0.76 -14.86
CA HIS A 216 -5.10 -0.35 -14.30
C HIS A 216 -4.85 -1.61 -15.14
N THR A 217 -4.58 -2.72 -14.47
CA THR A 217 -4.51 -4.04 -15.09
C THR A 217 -5.86 -4.71 -14.99
N ALA A 218 -6.53 -4.91 -16.12
CA ALA A 218 -7.80 -5.62 -16.20
C ALA A 218 -7.63 -7.12 -15.87
N ALA A 219 -8.75 -7.83 -15.70
CA ALA A 219 -8.76 -9.25 -15.36
C ALA A 219 -8.08 -10.14 -16.42
N ASP A 220 -8.08 -9.70 -17.69
CA ASP A 220 -7.39 -10.38 -18.80
C ASP A 220 -5.90 -10.01 -18.93
N GLY A 221 -5.36 -9.23 -17.98
CA GLY A 221 -3.97 -8.80 -17.96
C GLY A 221 -3.68 -7.56 -18.80
N THR A 222 -4.66 -7.02 -19.53
CA THR A 222 -4.46 -5.80 -20.33
C THR A 222 -4.28 -4.57 -19.44
N GLN A 223 -3.40 -3.66 -19.87
CA GLN A 223 -3.17 -2.39 -19.19
C GLN A 223 -4.01 -1.30 -19.85
N ALA A 224 -4.80 -0.57 -19.06
CA ALA A 224 -5.58 0.56 -19.53
C ALA A 224 -5.52 1.71 -18.53
N LEU A 225 -5.51 2.95 -19.04
CA LEU A 225 -5.68 4.12 -18.19
C LEU A 225 -7.15 4.20 -17.76
N ARG A 226 -7.35 4.32 -16.45
CA ARG A 226 -8.69 4.42 -15.85
C ARG A 226 -8.81 5.73 -15.07
N PRO A 227 -9.84 6.55 -15.34
CA PRO A 227 -10.14 7.71 -14.51
C PRO A 227 -10.60 7.25 -13.13
N VAL A 228 -9.93 7.72 -12.09
CA VAL A 228 -10.26 7.46 -10.69
C VAL A 228 -10.29 8.76 -9.90
N GLY A 229 -11.20 8.85 -8.94
CA GLY A 229 -11.38 10.01 -8.08
C GLY A 229 -12.53 9.76 -7.12
N HIS A 230 -12.68 10.60 -6.11
CA HIS A 230 -13.71 10.46 -5.09
C HIS A 230 -15.14 10.42 -5.70
N ALA A 231 -15.40 11.29 -6.69
CA ALA A 231 -16.65 11.30 -7.44
C ALA A 231 -16.89 10.04 -8.31
N LYS A 232 -15.83 9.28 -8.63
CA LYS A 232 -15.88 8.05 -9.44
C LYS A 232 -15.83 6.77 -8.59
N ALA A 233 -15.67 6.89 -7.26
CA ALA A 233 -15.43 5.75 -6.38
C ALA A 233 -16.55 4.70 -6.47
N TRP A 234 -17.82 5.09 -6.49
CA TRP A 234 -18.92 4.13 -6.61
C TRP A 234 -18.95 3.43 -7.97
N THR A 235 -18.68 4.16 -9.05
CA THR A 235 -18.64 3.61 -10.41
C THR A 235 -17.64 2.47 -10.53
N THR A 236 -16.50 2.56 -9.84
CA THR A 236 -15.52 1.47 -9.84
C THR A 236 -16.06 0.19 -9.19
N LEU A 237 -16.91 0.31 -8.18
CA LEU A 237 -17.57 -0.86 -7.58
C LEU A 237 -18.62 -1.46 -8.51
N VAL A 238 -19.45 -0.62 -9.15
CA VAL A 238 -20.50 -1.09 -10.07
C VAL A 238 -19.89 -1.90 -11.21
N GLU A 239 -18.82 -1.40 -11.83
CA GLU A 239 -18.14 -2.10 -12.92
C GLU A 239 -17.51 -3.44 -12.50
N LEU A 240 -17.11 -3.56 -11.22
CA LEU A 240 -16.56 -4.80 -10.67
C LEU A 240 -17.64 -5.72 -10.06
N GLY A 241 -18.91 -5.30 -10.05
CA GLY A 241 -20.00 -6.02 -9.36
C GLY A 241 -19.77 -6.10 -7.86
N ARG A 242 -19.33 -4.99 -7.25
CA ARG A 242 -19.01 -4.85 -5.81
C ARG A 242 -19.78 -3.72 -5.13
N ASP A 243 -20.72 -3.08 -5.82
CA ASP A 243 -21.54 -1.98 -5.31
C ASP A 243 -22.53 -2.39 -4.20
N ARG A 244 -22.63 -3.70 -3.94
CA ARG A 244 -23.37 -4.27 -2.80
C ARG A 244 -22.45 -4.90 -1.76
N ASP A 245 -21.14 -4.92 -1.97
CA ASP A 245 -20.22 -5.53 -1.01
C ASP A 245 -20.02 -4.58 0.19
N ARG A 246 -20.52 -4.99 1.36
CA ARG A 246 -20.43 -4.21 2.60
C ARG A 246 -18.99 -3.95 3.03
N GLY A 247 -18.03 -4.77 2.59
CA GLY A 247 -16.59 -4.54 2.79
C GLY A 247 -16.01 -3.46 1.87
N CYS A 248 -16.69 -3.11 0.78
CA CYS A 248 -16.22 -2.11 -0.18
C CYS A 248 -16.93 -0.76 -0.03
N VAL A 249 -18.26 -0.78 0.15
CA VAL A 249 -19.09 0.44 0.12
C VAL A 249 -18.76 1.44 1.24
N GLY A 250 -18.18 0.99 2.36
CA GLY A 250 -17.76 1.87 3.46
C GLY A 250 -16.73 2.92 3.06
N CYS A 251 -15.85 2.61 2.10
CA CYS A 251 -14.85 3.54 1.57
C CYS A 251 -15.25 4.19 0.25
N HIS A 252 -16.33 3.73 -0.39
CA HIS A 252 -16.74 4.13 -1.74
C HIS A 252 -18.10 4.86 -1.78
N ALA A 253 -18.66 5.13 -0.60
CA ALA A 253 -19.91 5.84 -0.41
C ALA A 253 -19.80 6.78 0.80
N ALA A 254 -20.73 7.72 0.93
CA ALA A 254 -20.79 8.63 2.07
C ALA A 254 -21.70 8.07 3.17
N GLY A 255 -21.18 7.99 4.40
CA GLY A 255 -22.00 7.68 5.58
C GLY A 255 -22.58 6.27 5.61
N PHE A 256 -21.96 5.27 4.97
CA PHE A 256 -22.40 3.90 5.14
C PHE A 256 -22.10 3.41 6.56
N ALA A 257 -23.12 2.85 7.24
CA ALA A 257 -23.06 2.39 8.62
C ALA A 257 -22.59 3.44 9.64
N ALA A 258 -22.63 4.72 9.27
CA ALA A 258 -22.35 5.85 10.16
C ALA A 258 -23.65 6.41 10.76
N ASP A 259 -23.56 7.06 11.91
CA ASP A 259 -24.69 7.75 12.53
C ASP A 259 -25.27 8.81 11.58
N GLY A 260 -26.60 8.78 11.43
CA GLY A 260 -27.32 9.65 10.49
C GLY A 260 -27.07 9.32 9.00
N GLY A 261 -26.30 8.28 8.71
CA GLY A 261 -25.98 7.77 7.39
C GLY A 261 -26.90 6.63 6.93
N ALA A 262 -26.52 5.94 5.86
CA ALA A 262 -27.29 4.80 5.34
C ALA A 262 -26.82 3.50 6.01
N CYS A 263 -27.76 2.68 6.50
CA CYS A 263 -27.39 1.42 7.14
C CYS A 263 -27.45 0.20 6.19
N THR A 264 -28.02 0.37 4.99
CA THR A 264 -28.08 -0.64 3.92
C THR A 264 -27.51 -0.10 2.62
N THR A 265 -27.07 -1.00 1.75
CA THR A 265 -26.56 -0.65 0.41
C THR A 265 -27.64 -0.05 -0.47
N THR A 266 -28.88 -0.48 -0.30
CA THR A 266 -30.04 0.09 -1.01
C THR A 266 -30.30 1.54 -0.59
N GLN A 267 -30.18 1.86 0.70
CA GLN A 267 -30.35 3.24 1.16
C GLN A 267 -29.28 4.19 0.64
N LEU A 268 -28.04 3.72 0.40
CA LEU A 268 -27.00 4.55 -0.23
C LEU A 268 -27.46 5.09 -1.58
N VAL A 269 -28.06 4.24 -2.40
CA VAL A 269 -28.59 4.62 -3.72
C VAL A 269 -29.81 5.52 -3.56
N GLN A 270 -30.78 5.12 -2.73
CA GLN A 270 -32.04 5.88 -2.53
C GLN A 270 -31.81 7.30 -1.99
N ARG A 271 -30.81 7.48 -1.12
CA ARG A 271 -30.47 8.78 -0.53
C ARG A 271 -29.41 9.55 -1.31
N GLY A 272 -28.96 9.03 -2.45
CA GLY A 272 -27.94 9.68 -3.27
C GLY A 272 -26.58 9.82 -2.55
N LEU A 273 -26.23 8.89 -1.67
CA LEU A 273 -24.97 8.87 -0.91
C LEU A 273 -23.87 8.04 -1.59
N VAL A 274 -24.07 7.68 -2.86
CA VAL A 274 -23.09 6.93 -3.65
C VAL A 274 -21.87 7.79 -4.01
N GLY A 275 -20.67 7.23 -3.87
CA GLY A 275 -19.40 7.90 -4.10
C GLY A 275 -18.80 8.50 -2.83
N VAL A 276 -17.53 8.86 -2.86
CA VAL A 276 -16.89 9.62 -1.78
C VAL A 276 -17.25 11.09 -1.99
N GLN A 277 -18.14 11.62 -1.16
CA GLN A 277 -18.77 12.93 -1.35
C GLN A 277 -18.23 13.99 -0.39
N CYS A 278 -18.81 15.19 -0.41
CA CYS A 278 -18.48 16.28 0.49
C CYS A 278 -18.46 15.83 1.96
N GLU A 279 -19.48 15.07 2.36
CA GLU A 279 -19.69 14.62 3.74
C GLU A 279 -18.75 13.50 4.17
N SER A 280 -18.02 12.87 3.24
CA SER A 280 -16.95 11.90 3.57
C SER A 280 -15.78 12.58 4.28
N CYS A 281 -15.53 13.86 3.99
CA CYS A 281 -14.49 14.66 4.65
C CYS A 281 -15.09 15.65 5.65
N HIS A 282 -16.14 16.36 5.24
CA HIS A 282 -16.74 17.47 6.01
C HIS A 282 -17.77 17.00 7.06
N GLY A 283 -18.10 15.70 7.09
CA GLY A 283 -19.09 15.12 8.00
C GLY A 283 -20.54 15.38 7.56
N PRO A 284 -21.52 14.86 8.32
CA PRO A 284 -22.94 15.01 8.01
C PRO A 284 -23.39 16.47 8.04
N GLY A 285 -24.06 16.92 6.98
CA GLY A 285 -24.35 18.33 6.73
C GLY A 285 -25.74 18.82 7.12
N SER A 286 -26.64 17.98 7.62
CA SER A 286 -28.05 18.38 7.82
C SER A 286 -28.22 19.61 8.72
N LEU A 287 -27.46 19.72 9.83
CA LEU A 287 -27.55 20.85 10.75
C LEU A 287 -26.98 22.14 10.16
N HIS A 288 -25.95 22.04 9.31
CA HIS A 288 -25.41 23.16 8.57
C HIS A 288 -26.42 23.72 7.57
N VAL A 289 -27.06 22.83 6.80
CA VAL A 289 -28.10 23.20 5.84
C VAL A 289 -29.31 23.82 6.55
N ALA A 290 -29.83 23.17 7.60
CA ALA A 290 -30.96 23.69 8.38
C ALA A 290 -30.63 25.02 9.08
N GLY A 291 -29.36 25.25 9.43
CA GLY A 291 -28.86 26.50 9.98
C GLY A 291 -28.60 27.60 8.95
N GLY A 292 -29.01 27.44 7.70
CA GLY A 292 -28.80 28.45 6.65
C GLY A 292 -27.34 28.61 6.21
N GLY A 293 -26.54 27.53 6.30
CA GLY A 293 -25.11 27.58 5.97
C GLY A 293 -24.21 27.94 7.15
N ASP A 294 -24.67 27.71 8.39
CA ASP A 294 -23.89 27.97 9.59
C ASP A 294 -22.60 27.14 9.62
N LYS A 295 -21.47 27.83 9.44
CA LYS A 295 -20.12 27.26 9.35
C LYS A 295 -19.65 26.57 10.63
N THR A 296 -20.31 26.77 11.76
CA THR A 296 -20.01 26.10 13.02
C THR A 296 -20.60 24.68 13.10
N LYS A 297 -21.57 24.37 12.24
CA LYS A 297 -22.29 23.09 12.19
C LYS A 297 -21.77 22.13 11.11
N ILE A 298 -20.58 22.39 10.57
CA ILE A 298 -19.92 21.55 9.58
C ILE A 298 -18.40 21.56 9.83
N ARG A 299 -17.73 20.44 9.55
CA ARG A 299 -16.27 20.39 9.62
C ARG A 299 -15.68 21.17 8.46
N ARG A 300 -14.91 22.23 8.74
CA ARG A 300 -14.22 23.02 7.71
C ARG A 300 -12.77 22.57 7.48
N ALA A 301 -12.05 22.32 8.56
CA ALA A 301 -10.69 21.81 8.51
C ALA A 301 -10.73 20.28 8.54
N VAL A 302 -10.18 19.66 7.51
CA VAL A 302 -10.04 18.22 7.39
C VAL A 302 -8.59 17.87 7.71
N ASP A 303 -8.38 16.95 8.63
CA ASP A 303 -7.06 16.45 8.95
C ASP A 303 -6.74 15.17 8.15
N GLU A 304 -5.47 14.76 8.21
CA GLU A 304 -4.99 13.56 7.54
C GLU A 304 -5.68 12.27 8.01
N THR A 305 -6.15 12.22 9.26
CA THR A 305 -6.79 11.02 9.82
C THR A 305 -8.09 10.70 9.09
N THR A 306 -8.78 11.73 8.62
CA THR A 306 -9.99 11.59 7.79
C THR A 306 -9.69 10.83 6.50
N CYS A 307 -8.56 11.15 5.83
CA CYS A 307 -8.15 10.49 4.60
C CYS A 307 -7.72 9.03 4.84
N ARG A 308 -7.03 8.78 5.97
CA ARG A 308 -6.50 7.46 6.33
C ARG A 308 -7.56 6.47 6.84
N SER A 309 -8.80 6.92 7.01
CA SER A 309 -9.95 6.02 7.24
C SER A 309 -10.20 5.07 6.06
N CYS A 310 -9.82 5.47 4.85
CA CYS A 310 -9.98 4.70 3.60
C CYS A 310 -8.63 4.41 2.92
N HIS A 311 -7.69 5.36 2.97
CA HIS A 311 -6.35 5.19 2.41
C HIS A 311 -5.42 4.44 3.37
N LEU A 312 -5.63 3.13 3.49
CA LEU A 312 -4.82 2.22 4.30
C LEU A 312 -4.42 0.96 3.50
N PRO A 313 -3.29 0.31 3.82
CA PRO A 313 -2.95 -0.98 3.24
C PRO A 313 -4.06 -2.01 3.49
N PRO A 314 -4.38 -2.89 2.52
CA PRO A 314 -3.68 -3.10 1.24
C PRO A 314 -4.18 -2.22 0.07
N HIS A 315 -5.07 -1.24 0.32
CA HIS A 315 -5.64 -0.38 -0.74
C HIS A 315 -4.72 0.76 -1.18
N ILE A 316 -3.62 0.97 -0.45
CA ILE A 316 -2.43 1.72 -0.87
C ILE A 316 -1.21 0.82 -0.73
N GLU A 317 -0.12 1.16 -1.42
CA GLU A 317 1.11 0.35 -1.41
C GLU A 317 1.68 0.21 -0.01
N SER A 318 1.75 1.31 0.74
CA SER A 318 2.19 1.35 2.13
C SER A 318 1.68 2.61 2.84
N VAL A 319 1.76 2.64 4.17
CA VAL A 319 1.45 3.86 4.96
C VAL A 319 2.27 5.07 4.48
N ALA A 320 3.53 4.84 4.09
CA ALA A 320 4.46 5.86 3.60
C ALA A 320 4.16 6.34 2.17
N SER A 321 3.53 5.50 1.34
CA SER A 321 3.13 5.88 -0.03
C SER A 321 2.02 6.94 -0.08
N PHE A 322 1.35 7.20 1.04
CA PHE A 322 0.37 8.26 1.19
C PHE A 322 1.02 9.50 1.80
N VAL A 323 1.44 10.42 0.93
CA VAL A 323 1.92 11.75 1.31
C VAL A 323 0.75 12.72 1.33
N TYR A 324 0.32 13.12 2.52
CA TYR A 324 -0.93 13.89 2.72
C TYR A 324 -1.02 15.13 1.84
N ASP A 325 0.00 15.99 1.84
CA ASP A 325 -0.03 17.24 1.08
C ASP A 325 -0.09 16.99 -0.44
N ASP A 326 0.58 15.95 -0.95
CA ASP A 326 0.53 15.60 -2.38
C ASP A 326 -0.86 15.11 -2.79
N ARG A 327 -1.50 14.33 -1.92
CA ARG A 327 -2.87 13.83 -2.16
C ARG A 327 -3.90 14.95 -2.02
N LEU A 328 -3.68 15.86 -1.07
CA LEU A 328 -4.55 17.01 -0.85
C LEU A 328 -4.53 17.95 -2.09
N ARG A 329 -3.38 18.15 -2.73
CA ARG A 329 -3.27 18.95 -3.98
C ARG A 329 -4.15 18.43 -5.12
N LEU A 330 -4.49 17.13 -5.15
CA LEU A 330 -5.37 16.56 -6.18
C LEU A 330 -6.85 16.90 -5.96
N ILE A 331 -7.22 17.28 -4.73
CA ILE A 331 -8.59 17.56 -4.31
C ILE A 331 -8.86 19.07 -4.30
N LEU A 332 -7.86 19.86 -3.89
CA LEU A 332 -7.98 21.31 -3.82
C LEU A 332 -7.99 21.94 -5.22
N GLY A 333 -8.69 23.06 -5.34
CA GLY A 333 -8.74 23.84 -6.57
C GLY A 333 -9.76 24.94 -6.48
N GLU A 334 -10.14 25.48 -7.64
CA GLU A 334 -11.08 26.59 -7.75
C GLU A 334 -12.39 26.34 -6.97
N GLY A 335 -12.81 27.27 -6.13
CA GLY A 335 -13.98 27.15 -5.27
C GLY A 335 -13.82 26.20 -4.07
N HIS A 336 -12.69 25.50 -3.94
CA HIS A 336 -12.45 24.52 -2.87
C HIS A 336 -10.98 24.52 -2.39
N GLY A 337 -10.69 25.38 -1.42
CA GLY A 337 -9.42 25.43 -0.71
C GLY A 337 -8.23 25.94 -1.53
N GLU A 338 -8.47 26.86 -2.46
CA GLU A 338 -7.45 27.53 -3.29
C GLU A 338 -6.32 28.17 -2.47
N GLU A 339 -6.64 28.81 -1.35
CA GLU A 339 -5.63 29.41 -0.48
C GLU A 339 -4.69 28.35 0.10
N ARG A 340 -5.26 27.22 0.55
CA ARG A 340 -4.46 26.09 1.01
C ARG A 340 -3.61 25.53 -0.12
N LEU A 341 -4.16 25.37 -1.33
CA LEU A 341 -3.41 24.92 -2.50
C LEU A 341 -2.23 25.86 -2.80
N ARG A 342 -2.45 27.18 -2.79
CA ARG A 342 -1.38 28.17 -2.95
C ARG A 342 -0.29 28.02 -1.89
N SER A 343 -0.66 27.86 -0.62
CA SER A 343 0.30 27.66 0.47
C SER A 343 1.16 26.39 0.27
N LEU A 344 0.55 25.31 -0.22
CA LEU A 344 1.23 24.04 -0.48
C LEU A 344 2.17 24.12 -1.68
N SER A 345 1.84 24.92 -2.69
CA SER A 345 2.69 25.15 -3.86
C SER A 345 3.89 26.04 -3.52
N THR A 346 3.73 27.02 -2.63
CA THR A 346 4.84 27.88 -2.18
C THR A 346 5.82 27.17 -1.26
N SER A 347 5.34 26.22 -0.43
CA SER A 347 6.21 25.46 0.47
C SER A 347 7.06 24.39 -0.22
N SER A 348 6.73 23.97 -1.45
CA SER A 348 7.56 23.02 -2.22
C SER A 348 8.69 23.69 -3.01
N MET A 349 8.88 25.01 -2.88
CA MET A 349 10.05 25.74 -3.40
C MET A 349 11.21 25.85 -2.38
N SER A 350 11.10 25.20 -1.22
CA SER A 350 12.26 24.94 -0.38
C SER A 350 13.00 23.70 -0.91
N PRO A 351 14.32 23.76 -1.16
CA PRO A 351 15.09 22.57 -1.48
C PRO A 351 14.92 21.54 -0.35
N PRO A 352 14.96 20.23 -0.65
CA PRO A 352 14.87 19.21 0.40
C PRO A 352 15.91 19.52 1.48
N PRO A 353 15.60 19.32 2.78
CA PRO A 353 16.56 19.55 3.83
C PRO A 353 17.78 18.68 3.55
N ALA A 354 18.96 19.32 3.50
CA ALA A 354 20.23 18.62 3.54
C ALA A 354 20.17 17.68 4.75
N SER A 355 20.23 16.37 4.51
CA SER A 355 20.33 15.37 5.57
C SER A 355 21.50 15.78 6.48
N ALA A 356 21.19 15.98 7.75
CA ALA A 356 22.08 16.51 8.78
C ALA A 356 23.50 15.96 8.65
N GLY A 357 24.41 16.81 8.17
CA GLY A 357 25.81 16.69 8.48
C GLY A 357 25.96 16.91 9.99
N ALA A 358 26.50 15.92 10.68
CA ALA A 358 27.02 16.13 12.01
C ALA A 358 28.12 17.21 11.96
N ALA A 359 28.02 18.11 12.94
CA ALA A 359 28.63 19.42 13.03
C ALA A 359 30.19 19.43 13.07
N PRO A 360 30.81 20.61 12.89
CA PRO A 360 32.22 20.76 12.54
C PRO A 360 33.13 20.90 13.76
N GLN A 361 34.38 20.46 13.58
CA GLN A 361 35.56 20.91 14.34
C GLN A 361 36.66 20.98 13.28
N GLY A 362 37.18 22.11 12.82
CA GLY A 362 37.49 23.36 13.49
C GLY A 362 39.00 23.53 13.36
N ALA A 363 39.46 24.47 12.53
CA ALA A 363 40.77 25.12 12.64
C ALA A 363 40.93 26.16 11.52
N SER A 364 40.98 27.43 11.92
CA SER A 364 41.83 28.45 11.28
C SER A 364 43.06 28.63 12.19
N PRO A 365 44.21 29.09 11.65
CA PRO A 365 44.35 30.48 11.20
C PRO A 365 44.14 30.68 9.70
#